data_AF-A0A1C5FZT3-F1
#
_entry.id   AF-A0A1C5FZT3-F1
#
_cell.length_a   1.000
_cell.length_b   1.000
_cell.length_c   1.000
_cell.angle_alpha   90.00
_cell.angle_beta   90.00
_cell.angle_gamma   90.00
#
_symmetry.space_group_name_H-M   'P 1'
#
loop_
_entity.id
_entity.type
_entity.pdbx_description
1 polymer ?
#
loop_
_entity_poly.entity_id
_entity_poly.type
_entity_poly.pdbx_seq_one_letter_code
_entity_poly.pdbx_strand_id
1 'polypeptide(L)' 'TVLAAAAEAAAARAAHDATARALDVVGARSASSAYGFDRFWRNARTHTLYDPVAHRLHEVGDYFLNGEHPPFTLPF' A
#
# COMPACT_ATOMS: atom_id res chain seq x y z
N THR A 1 11.56 3.23 -10.44
CA THR A 1 10.99 3.73 -11.72
C THR A 1 9.56 4.15 -11.48
N VAL A 2 8.99 5.01 -12.34
CA VAL A 2 7.60 5.50 -12.19
C VAL A 2 6.57 4.36 -12.19
N LEU A 3 6.79 3.34 -13.02
CA LEU A 3 5.92 2.15 -13.04
C LEU A 3 5.97 1.37 -11.72
N ALA A 4 7.14 1.27 -11.09
CA ALA A 4 7.26 0.63 -9.77
C ALA A 4 6.52 1.44 -8.70
N ALA A 5 6.68 2.77 -8.69
CA ALA A 5 5.95 3.65 -7.77
C ALA A 5 4.42 3.55 -7.94
N ALA A 6 3.94 3.48 -9.19
CA ALA A 6 2.52 3.27 -9.48
C ALA A 6 2.04 1.88 -9.00
N ALA A 7 2.84 0.83 -9.23
CA ALA A 7 2.52 -0.52 -8.78
C ALA A 7 2.51 -0.64 -7.24
N GLU A 8 3.48 -0.04 -6.55
CA GLU A 8 3.56 0.02 -5.09
C GLU A 8 2.34 0.73 -4.51
N ALA A 9 1.95 1.88 -5.08
CA ALA A 9 0.77 2.62 -4.66
C ALA A 9 -0.52 1.81 -4.84
N ALA A 10 -0.67 1.11 -5.97
CA ALA A 10 -1.82 0.26 -6.24
C ALA A 10 -1.86 -0.95 -5.30
N ALA A 11 -0.72 -1.62 -5.08
CA ALA A 11 -0.59 -2.76 -4.18
C ALA A 11 -0.89 -2.38 -2.73
N ALA A 12 -0.40 -1.22 -2.26
CA ALA A 12 -0.67 -0.73 -0.91
C ALA A 12 -2.18 -0.52 -0.69
N ARG A 13 -2.88 0.14 -1.63
CA ARG A 13 -4.33 0.32 -1.55
C ARG A 13 -5.07 -1.01 -1.57
N ALA A 14 -4.71 -1.89 -2.50
CA ALA A 14 -5.33 -3.21 -2.62
C ALA A 14 -5.14 -4.05 -1.34
N ALA A 15 -3.95 -4.02 -0.73
CA ALA A 15 -3.69 -4.75 0.51
C ALA A 15 -4.52 -4.21 1.70
N HIS A 16 -4.62 -2.89 1.84
CA HIS A 16 -5.46 -2.27 2.88
C HIS A 16 -6.93 -2.65 2.72
N ASP A 17 -7.47 -2.50 1.51
CA ASP A 17 -8.87 -2.77 1.24
C ASP A 17 -9.20 -4.26 1.37
N ALA A 18 -8.36 -5.14 0.81
CA ALA A 18 -8.59 -6.57 0.85
C ALA A 18 -8.54 -7.12 2.29
N THR A 19 -7.58 -6.68 3.10
CA THR A 19 -7.43 -7.16 4.48
C THR A 19 -8.57 -6.69 5.38
N ALA A 20 -9.13 -5.50 5.15
CA ALA A 20 -10.32 -5.03 5.85
C ALA A 20 -11.58 -5.77 5.38
N ARG A 21 -11.86 -5.80 4.08
CA ARG A 21 -13.06 -6.42 3.50
C ARG A 21 -13.14 -7.92 3.74
N ALA A 22 -12.00 -8.61 3.85
CA ALA A 22 -11.99 -10.03 4.17
C ALA A 22 -12.68 -10.33 5.52
N LEU A 23 -12.60 -9.41 6.49
CA LEU A 23 -13.27 -9.58 7.79
C LEU A 23 -14.79 -9.52 7.65
N ASP A 24 -15.31 -8.65 6.79
CA ASP A 24 -16.74 -8.52 6.51
C ASP A 24 -17.30 -9.78 5.83
N VAL A 25 -16.55 -10.34 4.87
CA VAL A 25 -16.94 -11.57 4.14
C VAL A 25 -17.02 -12.77 5.08
N VAL A 26 -16.09 -12.89 6.03
CA VAL A 26 -16.09 -13.96 7.03
C VAL A 26 -17.13 -13.73 8.13
N GLY A 27 -17.51 -12.47 8.38
CA GLY A 27 -18.48 -12.07 9.39
C GLY A 27 -17.92 -12.11 10.82
N ALA A 28 -18.78 -11.96 11.83
CA ALA A 28 -18.38 -11.72 13.24
C ALA A 28 -17.35 -12.71 13.83
N ARG A 29 -17.30 -13.96 13.35
CA ARG A 29 -16.31 -14.95 13.80
C ARG A 29 -14.87 -14.59 13.40
N SER A 30 -14.68 -13.72 12.42
CA SER A 30 -13.36 -13.25 11.97
C SER A 30 -12.61 -12.47 13.05
N ALA A 31 -13.34 -11.87 14.01
CA ALA A 31 -12.77 -11.13 15.14
C ALA A 31 -12.17 -12.04 16.23
N SER A 32 -12.34 -13.36 16.14
CA SER A 32 -11.73 -14.29 17.09
C SER A 32 -10.20 -14.28 16.97
N SER A 33 -9.52 -14.02 18.08
CA SER A 33 -8.06 -14.03 18.16
C SER A 33 -7.45 -15.40 17.81
N ALA A 34 -8.23 -16.48 17.90
CA ALA A 34 -7.80 -17.83 17.52
C ALA A 34 -7.45 -17.94 16.03
N TYR A 35 -8.08 -17.15 15.16
CA TYR A 35 -7.76 -17.13 13.72
C TYR A 35 -6.70 -16.09 13.37
N GLY A 36 -6.61 -15.01 14.15
CA GLY A 36 -5.62 -13.94 14.02
C GLY A 36 -5.64 -13.25 12.66
N PHE A 37 -6.82 -13.04 12.06
CA PHE A 37 -6.96 -12.42 10.73
C PHE A 37 -6.53 -10.94 10.71
N ASP A 38 -6.62 -10.26 11.84
CA ASP A 38 -6.14 -8.89 12.04
C ASP A 38 -4.63 -8.73 11.76
N ARG A 39 -3.85 -9.83 11.81
CA ARG A 39 -2.40 -9.80 11.52
C ARG A 39 -2.09 -9.30 10.12
N PHE A 40 -2.96 -9.59 9.14
CA PHE A 40 -2.71 -9.19 7.75
C PHE A 40 -2.85 -7.69 7.58
N TRP A 41 -3.89 -7.10 8.18
CA TRP A 41 -4.06 -5.65 8.21
C TRP A 41 -2.91 -4.97 8.96
N ARG A 42 -2.52 -5.48 10.14
CA ARG A 42 -1.40 -4.93 10.91
C ARG A 42 -0.10 -4.95 10.12
N ASN A 43 0.23 -6.08 9.48
CA ASN A 43 1.44 -6.20 8.67
C ASN A 43 1.42 -5.26 7.46
N ALA A 44 0.31 -5.19 6.72
CA ALA A 44 0.16 -4.29 5.59
C ALA A 44 0.30 -2.82 6.02
N ARG A 45 -0.31 -2.45 7.15
CA ARG A 45 -0.21 -1.10 7.73
C ARG A 45 1.21 -0.75 8.16
N THR A 46 1.89 -1.63 8.87
CA THR A 46 3.28 -1.38 9.28
C THR A 46 4.20 -1.25 8.06
N HIS A 47 4.06 -2.12 7.06
CA HIS A 47 4.93 -2.10 5.89
C HIS A 47 4.70 -0.86 5.00
N THR A 48 3.44 -0.50 4.74
CA THR A 48 3.11 0.65 3.87
C THR A 48 3.32 2.02 4.52
N LEU A 49 3.56 2.08 5.84
CA LEU A 49 3.93 3.32 6.52
C LEU A 49 5.39 3.72 6.29
N TYR A 50 6.26 2.76 5.95
CA TYR A 50 7.67 3.04 5.72
C TYR A 50 7.89 3.91 4.48
N ASP A 51 7.10 3.66 3.43
CA ASP A 51 7.17 4.40 2.17
C ASP A 51 5.81 5.09 1.89
N PRO A 52 5.69 6.40 2.17
CA PRO A 52 4.43 7.11 2.03
C PRO A 52 3.94 7.11 0.58
N VAL A 53 2.86 6.37 0.32
CA VAL A 53 2.20 6.28 -1.01
C VAL A 53 1.87 7.65 -1.62
N ALA A 54 1.58 8.66 -0.79
CA ALA A 54 1.29 10.02 -1.25
C ALA A 54 2.48 10.65 -2.00
N HIS A 55 3.71 10.43 -1.52
CA HIS A 55 4.91 10.97 -2.18
C HIS A 55 5.14 10.28 -3.52
N ARG A 56 5.06 8.96 -3.55
CA ARG A 56 5.18 8.15 -4.78
C ARG A 56 4.16 8.54 -5.84
N LEU A 57 2.92 8.84 -5.43
CA LEU A 57 1.87 9.27 -6.36
C LEU A 57 2.10 10.68 -6.91
N HIS A 58 2.74 11.56 -6.14
CA HIS A 58 3.15 12.87 -6.65
C HIS A 58 4.18 12.72 -7.78
N GLU A 59 5.23 11.93 -7.56
CA GLU A 59 6.26 11.66 -8.59
C GLU A 59 5.66 11.01 -9.84
N VAL A 60 4.72 10.08 -9.66
CA VAL A 60 3.96 9.48 -10.77
C VAL A 60 3.18 10.55 -11.53
N GLY A 61 2.50 11.44 -10.81
CA GLY A 61 1.76 12.56 -11.39
C GLY A 61 2.65 13.50 -12.19
N ASP A 62 3.76 13.96 -11.62
CA ASP A 62 4.71 14.86 -12.29
C ASP A 62 5.29 14.23 -13.54
N TYR A 63 5.60 12.93 -13.52
CA TYR A 63 6.08 12.23 -14.70
C TYR A 63 5.05 12.22 -15.83
N PHE A 64 3.80 11.85 -15.54
CA PHE A 64 2.77 11.74 -16.59
C PHE A 64 2.20 13.09 -17.04
N LEU A 65 2.15 14.09 -16.16
CA LEU A 65 1.56 15.41 -16.43
C LEU A 65 2.58 16.43 -16.94
N ASN A 66 3.79 16.44 -16.36
CA ASN A 66 4.82 17.45 -16.61
C ASN A 66 6.03 16.90 -17.38
N GLY A 67 6.16 15.57 -17.53
CA GLY A 67 7.31 14.93 -18.18
C GLY A 67 8.57 14.91 -17.30
N GLU A 68 8.44 15.16 -16.00
CA GLU A 68 9.57 15.22 -15.07
C GLU A 68 9.97 13.82 -14.61
N HIS A 69 11.24 13.46 -14.76
CA HIS A 69 11.74 12.16 -14.34
C HIS A 69 12.03 12.16 -12.84
N PRO A 70 11.69 11.09 -12.09
CA PRO A 70 11.99 11.00 -10.66
C PRO A 70 13.50 11.13 -10.42
N PRO A 71 13.90 11.83 -9.34
CA PRO A 71 15.31 11.97 -8.99
C PRO A 71 15.91 10.59 -8.69
N PHE A 72 17.11 10.34 -9.20
CA PHE A 72 17.87 9.15 -8.82
C PHE A 72 18.49 9.38 -7.44
N THR A 73 17.92 8.75 -6.41
CA THR A 73 18.47 8.76 -5.06
C THR A 73 19.17 7.43 -4.79
N LEU A 74 20.44 7.47 -4.37
CA LEU A 74 21.14 6.28 -3.90
C LEU A 74 20.57 5.85 -2.54
N PRO A 75 20.28 4.56 -2.32
CA PRO A 75 19.99 4.07 -0.98
C PRO A 75 21.27 4.21 -0.14
N PHE A 76 21.17 4.92 0.98
CA PHE A 76 22.23 5.02 1.97
C PHE A 76 22.48 3.66 2.64
#